data_AF-A0A420FQ21-F1
#
_entry.id   AF-A0A420FQ21-F1
#
_cell.length_a   1.000
_cell.length_b   1.000
_cell.length_c   1.000
_cell.angle_alpha   90.00
_cell.angle_beta   90.00
_cell.angle_gamma   90.00
#
_symmetry.space_group_name_H-M   'P 1'
#
loop_
_entity.id
_entity.type
_entity.pdbx_description
1 polymer ?
#
loop_
_entity_poly.entity_id
_entity_poly.type
_entity_poly.pdbx_seq_one_letter_code
_entity_poly.pdbx_strand_id
1 'polypeptide(L)'
;MNHFKYSYYIGALILLSLQIACQEKSKPQEAHLAPAKTTERPVKDTVLKDTALPKHAKLDSIDHANAQSVLESDEVTTAYVNLASQDSIIRLHSNIRLDHRFFGYEQADIGSKKLLLFSIFTNDVEHNPFQLKLGAYYDTSGLDSKGSKLKYVDTKGNFVQAKFIDSTDIPVCTIYFEKKWVEIE
;
A
#
# COMPACT_ATOMS: atom_id res chain seq x y z
N MET A 1 -61.16 1.90 -0.41
CA MET A 1 -60.45 0.65 -0.05
C MET A 1 -59.03 0.75 -0.54
N ASN A 2 -58.06 0.74 0.39
CA ASN A 2 -56.76 0.08 0.26
C ASN A 2 -56.01 0.33 1.58
N HIS A 3 -56.06 -0.70 2.43
CA HIS A 3 -55.25 -0.84 3.62
C HIS A 3 -53.85 -1.28 3.20
N PHE A 4 -52.80 -0.66 3.74
CA PHE A 4 -51.60 -1.39 4.18
C PHE A 4 -50.88 -0.52 5.21
N LYS A 5 -51.07 -0.86 6.50
CA LYS A 5 -50.30 -0.33 7.62
C LYS A 5 -49.14 -1.30 7.86
N TYR A 6 -47.91 -0.83 7.73
CA TYR A 6 -46.74 -1.60 8.14
C TYR A 6 -46.46 -1.36 9.63
N SER A 7 -46.49 -2.44 10.39
CA SER A 7 -46.27 -2.52 11.84
C SER A 7 -44.77 -2.61 12.12
N TYR A 8 -44.26 -1.71 12.96
CA TYR A 8 -42.87 -1.67 13.41
C TYR A 8 -42.73 -2.60 14.62
N TYR A 9 -41.98 -3.70 14.50
CA TYR A 9 -41.66 -4.58 15.62
C TYR A 9 -40.28 -4.24 16.19
N ILE A 10 -40.28 -3.88 17.47
CA ILE A 10 -39.13 -3.71 18.35
C ILE A 10 -38.69 -5.11 18.81
N GLY A 11 -37.41 -5.44 18.65
CA GLY A 11 -36.80 -6.65 19.21
C GLY A 11 -35.40 -6.34 19.70
N ALA A 12 -35.24 -6.30 21.03
CA ALA A 12 -33.98 -6.03 21.72
C ALA A 12 -33.15 -7.30 21.92
N LEU A 13 -31.85 -7.19 21.61
CA LEU A 13 -30.67 -7.58 22.41
C LEU A 13 -30.73 -8.84 23.29
N ILE A 14 -29.96 -9.90 22.98
CA ILE A 14 -29.29 -10.78 23.97
C ILE A 14 -27.93 -11.29 23.44
N LEU A 15 -26.93 -11.20 24.33
CA LEU A 15 -25.51 -11.58 24.29
C LEU A 15 -25.22 -13.10 24.43
N LEU A 16 -23.93 -13.45 24.33
CA LEU A 16 -23.23 -14.73 24.64
C LEU A 16 -23.25 -15.79 23.51
N SER A 17 -22.17 -16.51 23.18
CA SER A 17 -20.92 -16.82 23.90
C SER A 17 -19.81 -17.29 22.93
N LEU A 18 -18.55 -17.13 23.35
CA LEU A 18 -17.37 -17.77 22.76
C LEU A 18 -17.46 -19.30 22.84
N GLN A 19 -16.98 -19.99 21.80
CA GLN A 19 -16.34 -21.29 21.95
C GLN A 19 -15.06 -21.37 21.09
N ILE A 20 -13.93 -21.10 21.74
CA ILE A 20 -12.62 -21.64 21.34
C ILE A 20 -12.49 -22.95 22.10
N ALA A 21 -12.47 -24.08 21.39
CA ALA A 21 -12.13 -25.37 21.95
C ALA A 21 -11.58 -26.30 20.87
N CYS A 22 -10.26 -26.33 20.72
CA CYS A 22 -9.55 -27.58 20.42
C CYS A 22 -8.57 -27.84 21.57
N GLN A 23 -8.95 -28.78 22.44
CA GLN A 23 -8.00 -29.61 23.18
C GLN A 23 -7.36 -30.61 22.17
N GLU A 24 -6.27 -31.32 22.39
CA GLU A 24 -5.74 -31.86 23.63
C GLU A 24 -4.34 -32.50 23.40
N LYS A 25 -3.49 -32.36 24.41
CA LYS A 25 -2.44 -33.28 24.94
C LYS A 25 -1.28 -33.81 24.09
N SER A 26 -0.11 -33.41 24.59
CA SER A 26 1.17 -34.11 24.69
C SER A 26 1.13 -35.46 25.42
N LYS A 27 1.99 -36.41 25.02
CA LYS A 27 2.81 -37.22 25.94
C LYS A 27 4.06 -37.83 25.25
N PRO A 28 5.13 -38.14 26.02
CA PRO A 28 6.46 -38.53 25.54
C PRO A 28 6.70 -40.04 25.53
N GLN A 29 7.70 -40.49 24.79
CA GLN A 29 8.29 -41.84 24.93
C GLN A 29 9.83 -41.78 24.87
N GLU A 30 10.45 -42.03 26.03
CA GLU A 30 11.73 -42.73 26.22
C GLU A 30 11.51 -44.23 25.88
N ALA A 31 12.46 -45.10 25.52
CA ALA A 31 13.93 -45.16 25.56
C ALA A 31 14.36 -46.22 24.50
N HIS A 32 15.60 -46.33 24.00
CA HIS A 32 16.69 -47.03 24.70
C HIS A 32 17.99 -47.12 23.84
N LEU A 33 19.12 -47.07 24.57
CA LEU A 33 20.41 -47.78 24.40
C LEU A 33 21.51 -47.22 23.45
N ALA A 34 22.65 -46.94 24.08
CA ALA A 34 23.88 -46.24 23.64
C ALA A 34 25.00 -47.24 23.21
N PRO A 35 26.32 -46.90 23.18
CA PRO A 35 27.05 -45.66 22.82
C PRO A 35 28.20 -45.92 21.79
N ALA A 36 28.78 -44.87 21.20
CA ALA A 36 30.16 -44.92 20.68
C ALA A 36 30.92 -43.59 20.93
N LYS A 37 31.98 -43.69 21.72
CA LYS A 37 33.15 -42.79 21.94
C LYS A 37 33.79 -42.36 20.60
N THR A 38 34.52 -41.25 20.36
CA THR A 38 35.38 -40.37 21.18
C THR A 38 35.96 -39.24 20.28
N THR A 39 36.12 -38.02 20.84
CA THR A 39 37.19 -37.00 20.62
C THR A 39 37.21 -35.99 19.43
N GLU A 40 36.99 -34.72 19.82
CA GLU A 40 37.67 -33.43 19.54
C GLU A 40 37.92 -32.87 18.12
N ARG A 41 37.43 -31.63 17.90
CA ARG A 41 38.22 -30.39 17.69
C ARG A 41 37.30 -29.15 17.72
N PRO A 42 37.66 -28.01 18.33
CA PRO A 42 36.82 -26.80 18.31
C PRO A 42 37.12 -26.00 17.03
N VAL A 43 36.16 -25.94 16.11
CA VAL A 43 36.20 -24.96 15.02
C VAL A 43 35.56 -23.68 15.55
N LYS A 44 36.41 -22.65 15.71
CA LYS A 44 36.01 -21.27 15.97
C LYS A 44 35.47 -20.68 14.67
N ASP A 45 34.22 -21.00 14.34
CA ASP A 45 33.53 -20.34 13.23
C ASP A 45 32.96 -19.02 13.73
N THR A 46 33.64 -17.98 13.28
CA THR A 46 33.26 -16.58 13.39
C THR A 46 31.81 -16.42 12.96
N VAL A 47 30.94 -16.16 13.93
CA VAL A 47 29.60 -15.62 13.71
C VAL A 47 29.76 -14.35 12.88
N LEU A 48 29.48 -14.46 11.58
CA LEU A 48 29.26 -13.30 10.72
C LEU A 48 28.06 -12.57 11.32
N LYS A 49 28.38 -11.51 12.07
CA LYS A 49 27.41 -10.58 12.63
C LYS A 49 26.74 -9.90 11.45
N ASP A 50 25.56 -10.38 11.12
CA ASP A 50 24.65 -9.78 10.16
C ASP A 50 24.38 -8.34 10.64
N THR A 51 25.17 -7.42 10.11
CA THR A 51 25.14 -6.02 10.54
C THR A 51 24.03 -5.39 9.74
N ALA A 52 22.81 -5.48 10.27
CA ALA A 52 21.63 -4.86 9.68
C ALA A 52 21.93 -3.39 9.39
N LEU A 53 21.97 -3.04 8.09
CA LEU A 53 22.10 -1.67 7.63
C LEU A 53 20.98 -0.81 8.27
N PRO A 54 21.25 0.45 8.67
CA PRO A 54 20.22 1.33 9.19
C PRO A 54 19.04 1.43 8.23
N LYS A 55 17.80 1.31 8.74
CA LYS A 55 16.56 1.34 7.94
C LYS A 55 16.52 2.52 6.97
N HIS A 56 17.01 3.69 7.40
CA HIS A 56 17.08 4.89 6.57
C HIS A 56 17.99 4.71 5.36
N ALA A 57 19.22 4.24 5.54
CA ALA A 57 20.14 3.98 4.44
C ALA A 57 19.58 2.98 3.41
N LYS A 58 18.79 2.00 3.88
CA LYS A 58 18.09 1.06 3.01
C LYS A 58 16.98 1.74 2.19
N LEU A 59 16.17 2.59 2.82
CA LEU A 59 15.10 3.33 2.12
C LEU A 59 15.68 4.33 1.12
N ASP A 60 16.77 5.01 1.47
CA ASP A 60 17.45 5.94 0.56
C ASP A 60 18.01 5.21 -0.66
N SER A 61 18.56 4.01 -0.46
CA SER A 61 19.05 3.16 -1.55
C SER A 61 17.91 2.70 -2.47
N ILE A 62 16.77 2.28 -1.90
CA ILE A 62 15.58 1.89 -2.68
C ILE A 62 15.04 3.10 -3.46
N ASP A 63 14.93 4.26 -2.80
CA ASP A 63 14.42 5.48 -3.41
C ASP A 63 15.27 5.89 -4.61
N HIS A 64 16.59 5.85 -4.44
CA HIS A 64 17.52 6.20 -5.50
C HIS A 64 17.47 5.20 -6.67
N ALA A 65 17.55 3.89 -6.39
CA ALA A 65 17.58 2.87 -7.43
C ALA A 65 16.31 2.88 -8.28
N ASN A 66 15.13 2.93 -7.64
CA ASN A 66 13.86 2.91 -8.35
C ASN A 66 13.57 4.23 -9.08
N ALA A 67 13.98 5.38 -8.50
CA ALA A 67 13.90 6.66 -9.21
C ALA A 67 14.77 6.64 -10.48
N GLN A 68 15.96 6.05 -10.41
CA GLN A 68 16.87 5.96 -11.55
C GLN A 68 16.30 5.09 -12.66
N SER A 69 15.72 3.92 -12.34
CA SER A 69 15.06 3.04 -13.32
C SER A 69 14.02 3.78 -14.17
N VAL A 70 13.19 4.60 -13.52
CA VAL A 70 12.14 5.39 -14.17
C VAL A 70 12.73 6.49 -15.06
N LEU A 71 13.85 7.11 -14.66
CA LEU A 71 14.53 8.15 -15.44
C LEU A 71 15.25 7.58 -16.68
N GLU A 72 15.71 6.34 -16.60
CA GLU A 72 16.38 5.64 -17.70
C GLU A 72 15.40 4.97 -18.67
N SER A 73 14.11 4.95 -18.33
CA SER A 73 13.06 4.40 -19.18
C SER A 73 12.66 5.36 -20.30
N ASP A 74 12.59 4.86 -21.53
CA ASP A 74 12.15 5.62 -22.71
C ASP A 74 10.65 5.95 -22.64
N GLU A 75 9.87 5.10 -21.98
CA GLU A 75 8.42 5.21 -21.83
C GLU A 75 8.03 4.82 -20.40
N VAL A 76 7.02 5.50 -19.86
CA VAL A 76 6.51 5.27 -18.50
C VAL A 76 5.00 5.18 -18.50
N THR A 77 4.43 4.46 -17.54
CA THR A 77 2.98 4.47 -17.34
C THR A 77 2.57 5.78 -16.65
N THR A 78 1.65 6.51 -17.26
CA THR A 78 1.02 7.71 -16.69
C THR A 78 -0.40 7.37 -16.19
N ALA A 79 -0.89 8.13 -15.23
CA ALA A 79 -2.31 8.14 -14.90
C ALA A 79 -3.06 8.99 -15.94
N TYR A 80 -4.37 8.81 -16.03
CA TYR A 80 -5.23 9.61 -16.89
C TYR A 80 -6.49 10.09 -16.17
N VAL A 81 -7.08 11.16 -16.68
CA VAL A 81 -8.43 11.64 -16.33
C VAL A 81 -9.15 12.03 -17.62
N ASN A 82 -10.39 11.58 -17.80
CA ASN A 82 -11.16 11.81 -19.02
C ASN A 82 -12.26 12.86 -18.79
N LEU A 83 -11.86 14.13 -18.88
CA LEU A 83 -12.78 15.26 -18.69
C LEU A 83 -13.73 15.43 -19.87
N ALA A 84 -13.35 14.96 -21.07
CA ALA A 84 -14.24 14.93 -22.23
C ALA A 84 -15.55 14.16 -21.98
N SER A 85 -15.51 13.09 -21.19
CA SER A 85 -16.68 12.31 -20.75
C SER A 85 -17.32 12.80 -19.44
N GLN A 86 -16.87 13.95 -18.92
CA GLN A 86 -17.25 14.49 -17.61
C GLN A 86 -16.85 13.59 -16.42
N ASP A 87 -15.90 12.68 -16.62
CA ASP A 87 -15.34 11.85 -15.57
C ASP A 87 -14.05 12.47 -15.01
N SER A 88 -14.13 12.93 -13.77
CA SER A 88 -13.00 13.53 -13.06
C SER A 88 -12.23 12.54 -12.20
N ILE A 89 -12.50 11.23 -12.30
CA ILE A 89 -11.72 10.22 -11.56
C ILE A 89 -10.37 10.01 -12.25
N ILE A 90 -9.30 10.19 -11.48
CA ILE A 90 -7.94 9.88 -11.90
C ILE A 90 -7.76 8.37 -11.83
N ARG A 91 -7.34 7.76 -12.93
CA ARG A 91 -7.09 6.32 -13.03
C ARG A 91 -5.65 6.08 -13.43
N LEU A 92 -5.02 5.11 -12.78
CA LEU A 92 -3.75 4.55 -13.19
C LEU A 92 -3.99 3.07 -13.43
N HIS A 93 -3.48 2.52 -14.53
CA HIS A 93 -3.53 1.08 -14.80
C HIS A 93 -2.09 0.63 -15.01
N SER A 94 -1.55 -0.11 -14.06
CA SER A 94 -0.15 -0.53 -14.12
C SER A 94 0.10 -1.38 -15.36
N ASN A 95 1.14 -1.04 -16.12
CA ASN A 95 1.69 -1.92 -17.13
C ASN A 95 3.03 -2.46 -16.62
N ILE A 96 3.10 -3.76 -16.30
CA ILE A 96 4.33 -4.37 -15.75
C ILE A 96 5.56 -4.29 -16.68
N ARG A 97 5.38 -3.86 -17.94
CA ARG A 97 6.45 -3.66 -18.91
C ARG A 97 6.98 -2.23 -18.93
N LEU A 98 6.27 -1.29 -18.29
CA LEU A 98 6.60 0.12 -18.28
C LEU A 98 6.73 0.60 -16.84
N ASP A 99 7.80 1.32 -16.56
CA ASP A 99 8.01 1.84 -15.23
C ASP A 99 7.00 2.95 -14.91
N HIS A 100 6.65 3.08 -13.63
CA HIS A 100 6.05 4.29 -13.09
C HIS A 100 6.39 4.39 -11.62
N ARG A 101 6.64 5.62 -11.17
CA ARG A 101 6.91 5.91 -9.77
C ARG A 101 6.68 7.39 -9.49
N PHE A 102 5.59 7.71 -8.80
CA PHE A 102 5.29 9.09 -8.48
C PHE A 102 4.53 9.27 -7.17
N PHE A 103 4.89 10.35 -6.48
CA PHE A 103 4.29 10.72 -5.20
C PHE A 103 3.13 11.70 -5.39
N GLY A 104 2.16 11.60 -4.48
CA GLY A 104 1.20 12.67 -4.22
C GLY A 104 1.68 13.54 -3.05
N TYR A 105 1.59 14.84 -3.21
CA TYR A 105 2.13 15.85 -2.30
C TYR A 105 1.01 16.64 -1.60
N GLU A 106 1.29 17.12 -0.38
CA GLU A 106 0.36 17.95 0.40
C GLU A 106 0.20 19.36 -0.19
N GLN A 107 1.22 19.87 -0.87
CA GLN A 107 1.22 21.15 -1.58
C GLN A 107 1.68 20.94 -3.02
N ALA A 108 1.46 21.94 -3.89
CA ALA A 108 1.96 21.94 -5.27
C ALA A 108 3.48 22.20 -5.31
N ASP A 109 4.23 21.35 -4.60
CA ASP A 109 5.67 21.42 -4.39
C ASP A 109 6.20 20.01 -4.07
N ILE A 110 7.22 19.57 -4.82
CA ILE A 110 7.88 18.27 -4.63
C ILE A 110 8.68 18.18 -3.32
N GLY A 111 9.06 19.32 -2.74
CA GLY A 111 9.68 19.39 -1.42
C GLY A 111 8.69 19.28 -0.26
N SER A 112 7.38 19.33 -0.54
CA SER A 112 6.36 19.21 0.48
C SER A 112 6.15 17.76 0.93
N LYS A 113 5.34 17.59 1.98
CA LYS A 113 5.07 16.28 2.56
C LYS A 113 4.44 15.33 1.53
N LYS A 114 5.08 14.17 1.33
CA LYS A 114 4.54 13.06 0.54
C LYS A 114 3.39 12.39 1.30
N LEU A 115 2.25 12.23 0.64
CA LEU A 115 1.01 11.69 1.21
C LEU A 115 0.70 10.29 0.70
N LEU A 116 0.99 9.99 -0.57
CA LEU A 116 0.85 8.67 -1.19
C LEU A 116 1.94 8.43 -2.24
N LEU A 117 2.07 7.17 -2.66
CA LEU A 117 2.95 6.74 -3.75
C LEU A 117 2.20 5.78 -4.67
N PHE A 118 2.31 6.01 -5.98
CA PHE A 118 2.06 4.98 -6.98
C PHE A 118 3.40 4.50 -7.54
N SER A 119 3.64 3.19 -7.51
CA SER A 119 4.89 2.60 -7.98
C SER A 119 4.69 1.18 -8.49
N ILE A 120 5.31 0.83 -9.62
CA ILE A 120 5.32 -0.56 -10.12
C ILE A 120 6.19 -1.46 -9.24
N PHE A 121 7.12 -0.90 -8.47
CA PHE A 121 8.10 -1.66 -7.71
C PHE A 121 7.53 -2.15 -6.37
N THR A 122 7.55 -3.45 -6.15
CA THR A 122 7.05 -4.06 -4.89
C THR A 122 7.73 -3.49 -3.64
N ASN A 123 9.03 -3.21 -3.71
CA ASN A 123 9.80 -2.65 -2.60
C ASN A 123 9.44 -1.19 -2.26
N ASP A 124 8.68 -0.49 -3.10
CA ASP A 124 8.11 0.83 -2.81
C ASP A 124 6.70 0.73 -2.19
N VAL A 125 5.99 -0.37 -2.45
CA VAL A 125 4.56 -0.52 -2.16
C VAL A 125 4.31 -1.40 -0.94
N GLU A 126 4.96 -2.55 -0.89
CA GLU A 126 4.69 -3.58 0.11
C GLU A 126 4.98 -3.07 1.52
N HIS A 127 4.00 -3.20 2.40
CA HIS A 127 4.02 -2.68 3.77
C HIS A 127 4.21 -1.16 3.91
N ASN A 128 4.03 -0.37 2.84
CA ASN A 128 4.16 1.10 2.86
C ASN A 128 5.48 1.56 3.53
N PRO A 129 6.64 1.25 2.92
CA PRO A 129 7.95 1.38 3.56
C PRO A 129 8.31 2.82 3.92
N PHE A 130 7.79 3.78 3.16
CA PHE A 130 7.91 5.23 3.39
C PHE A 130 6.91 5.79 4.41
N GLN A 131 6.02 4.95 4.97
CA GLN A 131 5.05 5.34 6.00
C GLN A 131 4.14 6.50 5.57
N LEU A 132 3.73 6.50 4.31
CA LEU A 132 2.90 7.54 3.72
C LEU A 132 1.49 7.51 4.32
N LYS A 133 0.93 8.68 4.64
CA LYS A 133 -0.36 8.82 5.34
C LYS A 133 -1.51 8.08 4.64
N LEU A 134 -1.53 8.11 3.31
CA LEU A 134 -2.60 7.51 2.51
C LEU A 134 -2.18 6.17 1.90
N GLY A 135 -0.92 5.76 2.09
CA GLY A 135 -0.39 4.47 1.64
C GLY A 135 0.43 4.55 0.35
N ALA A 136 0.92 3.39 -0.06
CA ALA A 136 1.61 3.16 -1.33
C ALA A 136 0.84 2.07 -2.10
N TYR A 137 0.76 2.21 -3.41
CA TYR A 137 -0.08 1.37 -4.28
C TYR A 137 0.61 1.10 -5.60
N TYR A 138 0.30 -0.04 -6.22
CA TYR A 138 0.72 -0.29 -7.60
C TYR A 138 -0.01 0.64 -8.56
N ASP A 139 -1.33 0.74 -8.40
CA ASP A 139 -2.19 1.65 -9.16
C ASP A 139 -3.47 1.99 -8.39
N THR A 140 -4.43 2.64 -9.08
CA THR A 140 -5.67 3.10 -8.47
C THR A 140 -6.61 1.95 -8.07
N SER A 141 -6.45 0.74 -8.59
CA SER A 141 -7.25 -0.42 -8.16
C SER A 141 -7.04 -0.74 -6.67
N GLY A 142 -5.85 -0.44 -6.13
CA GLY A 142 -5.55 -0.55 -4.71
C GLY A 142 -6.30 0.46 -3.83
N LEU A 143 -6.70 1.61 -4.39
CA LEU A 143 -7.61 2.55 -3.74
C LEU A 143 -9.06 2.08 -3.87
N ASP A 144 -9.46 1.66 -5.08
CA ASP A 144 -10.82 1.23 -5.39
C ASP A 144 -11.24 0.04 -4.52
N SER A 145 -10.35 -0.93 -4.30
CA SER A 145 -10.58 -2.07 -3.40
C SER A 145 -10.83 -1.68 -1.94
N LYS A 146 -10.38 -0.49 -1.53
CA LYS A 146 -10.64 0.11 -0.21
C LYS A 146 -11.83 1.08 -0.25
N GLY A 147 -12.53 1.20 -1.37
CA GLY A 147 -13.61 2.15 -1.61
C GLY A 147 -13.16 3.61 -1.74
N SER A 148 -11.86 3.88 -1.82
CA SER A 148 -11.31 5.24 -1.93
C SER A 148 -11.00 5.58 -3.39
N LYS A 149 -10.99 6.87 -3.73
CA LYS A 149 -10.72 7.34 -5.10
C LYS A 149 -10.07 8.72 -5.12
N LEU A 150 -9.42 9.03 -6.24
CA LEU A 150 -8.84 10.34 -6.52
C LEU A 150 -9.69 11.07 -7.55
N LYS A 151 -10.16 12.27 -7.21
CA LYS A 151 -10.95 13.11 -8.11
C LYS A 151 -10.17 14.35 -8.50
N TYR A 152 -9.90 14.53 -9.78
CA TYR A 152 -9.35 15.75 -10.36
C TYR A 152 -10.20 16.97 -9.97
N VAL A 153 -9.53 18.08 -9.69
CA VAL A 153 -10.16 19.38 -9.41
C VAL A 153 -9.70 20.42 -10.42
N ASP A 154 -8.39 20.60 -10.55
CA ASP A 154 -7.80 21.67 -11.36
C ASP A 154 -6.31 21.39 -11.63
N THR A 155 -5.66 22.22 -12.44
CA THR A 155 -4.21 22.22 -12.65
C THR A 155 -3.62 23.54 -12.16
N LYS A 156 -2.60 23.48 -11.29
CA LYS A 156 -1.88 24.63 -10.75
C LYS A 156 -0.41 24.58 -11.15
N GLY A 157 -0.05 25.38 -12.15
CA GLY A 157 1.30 25.37 -12.72
C GLY A 157 1.67 23.97 -13.23
N ASN A 158 2.73 23.39 -12.66
CA ASN A 158 3.22 22.06 -13.01
C ASN A 158 2.59 20.92 -12.19
N PHE A 159 1.47 21.17 -11.52
CA PHE A 159 0.80 20.17 -10.68
C PHE A 159 -0.67 19.99 -11.03
N VAL A 160 -1.13 18.74 -11.03
CA VAL A 160 -2.54 18.37 -11.00
C VAL A 160 -3.02 18.36 -9.56
N GLN A 161 -4.11 19.08 -9.29
CA GLN A 161 -4.78 19.09 -8.00
C GLN A 161 -5.92 18.06 -8.00
N ALA A 162 -5.93 17.20 -6.99
CA ALA A 162 -6.96 16.20 -6.77
C ALA A 162 -7.53 16.25 -5.35
N LYS A 163 -8.74 15.71 -5.15
CA LYS A 163 -9.27 15.34 -3.85
C LYS A 163 -9.14 13.85 -3.64
N PHE A 164 -8.65 13.46 -2.48
CA PHE A 164 -8.80 12.09 -2.01
C PHE A 164 -10.15 11.94 -1.33
N ILE A 165 -10.94 11.00 -1.83
CA ILE A 165 -12.26 10.67 -1.33
C ILE A 165 -12.17 9.28 -0.70
N ASP A 166 -12.60 9.15 0.55
CA ASP A 166 -12.56 7.86 1.26
C ASP A 166 -13.76 6.95 0.92
N SER A 167 -13.82 5.80 1.58
CA SER A 167 -14.89 4.81 1.43
C SER A 167 -16.29 5.29 1.80
N THR A 168 -16.41 6.43 2.48
CA THR A 168 -17.69 7.06 2.83
C THR A 168 -18.12 8.12 1.83
N ASP A 169 -17.38 8.26 0.72
CA ASP A 169 -17.55 9.29 -0.32
C ASP A 169 -17.30 10.73 0.18
N ILE A 170 -16.55 10.87 1.29
CA ILE A 170 -16.22 12.17 1.88
C ILE A 170 -14.81 12.60 1.43
N PRO A 171 -14.62 13.84 0.94
CA PRO A 171 -13.30 14.39 0.67
C PRO A 171 -12.48 14.55 1.95
N VAL A 172 -11.32 13.88 2.04
CA VAL A 172 -10.45 13.88 3.21
C VAL A 172 -9.37 14.96 3.13
N CYS A 173 -8.75 15.12 1.95
CA CYS A 173 -7.70 16.11 1.74
C CYS A 173 -7.52 16.43 0.25
N THR A 174 -6.75 17.49 -0.02
CA THR A 174 -6.22 17.79 -1.35
C THR A 174 -4.85 17.15 -1.51
N ILE A 175 -4.58 16.64 -2.71
CA ILE A 175 -3.30 16.05 -3.09
C ILE A 175 -2.87 16.66 -4.42
N TYR A 176 -1.57 16.88 -4.56
CA TYR A 176 -0.97 17.40 -5.79
C TYR A 176 -0.06 16.34 -6.41
N PHE A 177 -0.15 16.15 -7.71
CA PHE A 177 0.74 15.29 -8.49
C PHE A 177 1.49 16.15 -9.51
N GLU A 178 2.77 15.89 -9.77
CA GLU A 178 3.43 16.56 -10.90
C GLU A 178 2.66 16.24 -12.19
N LYS A 179 2.41 17.27 -13.00
CA LYS A 179 1.55 17.18 -14.19
C LYS A 179 2.03 16.14 -15.20
N LYS A 180 3.34 15.90 -15.30
CA LYS A 180 3.94 14.88 -16.18
C LYS A 180 3.43 13.46 -15.93
N TRP A 181 2.87 13.18 -14.75
CA TRP A 181 2.37 11.86 -14.38
C TRP A 181 0.87 11.66 -14.64
N VAL A 182 0.16 12.71 -15.03
CA VAL A 182 -1.30 12.66 -15.22
C VAL A 182 -1.67 13.29 -16.55
N GLU A 183 -2.11 12.46 -17.48
CA GLU A 183 -2.69 12.85 -18.74
C GLU A 183 -4.14 13.31 -18.53
N ILE A 184 -4.50 14.42 -19.17
CA ILE A 184 -5.83 15.02 -19.07
C ILE A 184 -6.40 15.00 -20.49
N GLU A 185 -7.44 14.18 -20.69
CA GLU A 185 -8.15 13.98 -21.96
C GLU A 185 -9.48 14.74 -22.01
#